data_AF-A0A559GT15-F1
#
_entry.id   AF-A0A559GT15-F1
#
_cell.length_a   1.000
_cell.length_b   1.000
_cell.length_c   1.000
_cell.angle_alpha   90.00
_cell.angle_beta   90.00
_cell.angle_gamma   90.00
#
_symmetry.space_group_name_H-M   'P 1'
#
loop_
_entity.id
_entity.type
_entity.pdbx_description
1 polymer ?
#
loop_
_entity_poly.entity_id
_entity_poly.type
_entity_poly.pdbx_seq_one_letter_code
_entity_poly.pdbx_strand_id
1 'polypeptide(L)' 'MTSLYDFSFLNQNNQATPLDSYRGKVLLIVNTATGCGLTPQYQGLQELYERYQDQGFEILDFPCNQF' A
#
# COMPACT_ATOMS: atom_id res chain seq x y z
N MET A 1 2.11 5.67 -23.30
CA MET A 1 2.42 4.53 -22.41
C MET A 1 1.89 4.90 -21.05
N THR A 2 1.12 4.02 -20.42
CA THR A 2 0.54 4.25 -19.09
C THR A 2 1.50 3.74 -18.02
N SER A 3 1.70 4.52 -16.98
CA SER A 3 2.53 4.24 -15.81
C SER A 3 1.68 4.15 -14.55
N LEU A 4 2.22 3.55 -13.48
CA LEU A 4 1.60 3.54 -12.16
C LEU A 4 1.25 4.96 -11.67
N TYR A 5 2.08 5.95 -12.01
CA TYR A 5 1.92 7.33 -11.56
C TYR A 5 0.78 8.08 -12.26
N ASP A 6 0.17 7.51 -13.29
CA ASP A 6 -1.00 8.08 -13.96
C ASP A 6 -2.30 7.80 -13.19
N PHE A 7 -2.26 6.94 -12.17
CA PHE A 7 -3.43 6.53 -11.39
C PHE A 7 -3.53 7.28 -10.06
N SER A 8 -4.75 7.32 -9.53
CA SER A 8 -5.09 7.83 -8.21
C SER A 8 -6.00 6.83 -7.50
N PHE A 9 -5.96 6.83 -6.17
CA PHE A 9 -6.84 6.01 -5.33
C PHE A 9 -7.54 6.88 -4.29
N LEU A 10 -8.62 6.37 -3.71
CA LEU A 10 -9.26 7.00 -2.55
C LEU A 10 -8.62 6.47 -1.27
N ASN A 11 -8.13 7.37 -0.42
CA ASN A 11 -7.63 7.00 0.89
C ASN A 11 -8.78 6.68 1.87
N GLN A 12 -8.45 6.33 3.11
CA GLN A 12 -9.44 5.98 4.15
C GLN A 12 -10.42 7.12 4.48
N ASN A 13 -10.09 8.37 4.13
CA ASN A 13 -10.95 9.54 4.29
C ASN A 13 -11.76 9.87 3.02
N ASN A 14 -11.80 8.96 2.04
CA ASN A 14 -12.40 9.15 0.70
C ASN A 14 -11.80 10.33 -0.09
N GLN A 15 -10.54 10.67 0.18
CA GLN A 15 -9.84 11.71 -0.57
C GLN A 15 -9.00 11.09 -1.69
N ALA A 16 -9.07 11.69 -2.88
CA ALA A 16 -8.24 11.29 -4.00
C ALA A 16 -6.75 11.55 -3.69
N THR A 17 -5.96 10.48 -3.73
CA THR A 17 -4.52 10.50 -3.53
C THR A 17 -3.84 10.01 -4.82
N PRO A 18 -3.09 10.87 -5.52
CA PRO A 18 -2.38 10.47 -6.73
C PRO A 18 -1.18 9.60 -6.39
N LEU A 19 -0.96 8.53 -7.14
CA LEU A 19 0.21 7.66 -6.95
C LEU A 19 1.53 8.35 -7.31
N ASP A 20 1.48 9.42 -8.10
CA ASP A 20 2.64 10.28 -8.40
C ASP A 20 3.30 10.87 -7.15
N SER A 21 2.55 11.05 -6.05
CA SER A 21 3.09 11.51 -4.76
C SER A 21 4.13 10.57 -4.14
N TYR A 22 4.20 9.32 -4.61
CA TYR A 22 5.16 8.31 -4.17
C TYR A 22 6.31 8.12 -5.16
N ARG A 23 6.48 9.01 -6.14
CA ARG A 23 7.56 8.91 -7.12
C ARG A 23 8.92 8.94 -6.44
N GLY A 24 9.82 8.06 -6.90
CA GLY A 24 11.16 7.91 -6.32
C GLY A 24 11.22 6.98 -5.09
N LYS A 25 10.07 6.48 -4.62
CA LYS A 25 10.00 5.46 -3.59
C LYS A 25 9.87 4.06 -4.19
N VAL A 26 10.36 3.05 -3.46
CA VAL A 26 10.03 1.65 -3.72
C VAL A 26 8.67 1.37 -3.07
N LEU A 27 7.73 0.86 -3.86
CA LEU A 27 6.36 0.62 -3.42
C LEU A 27 6.05 -0.87 -3.30
N LEU A 28 5.54 -1.28 -2.15
CA LEU A 28 4.86 -2.56 -1.97
C LEU A 28 3.35 -2.32 -1.89
N ILE A 29 2.63 -2.72 -2.94
CA ILE A 29 1.17 -2.59 -3.01
C ILE A 29 0.56 -3.94 -2.62
N VAL A 30 -0.27 -3.95 -1.59
CA VAL A 30 -0.84 -5.18 -1.02
C VAL A 30 -2.37 -5.08 -1.01
N ASN A 31 -3.05 -6.12 -1.48
CA ASN A 31 -4.48 -6.29 -1.24
C ASN A 31 -4.67 -7.14 0.02
N THR A 32 -5.40 -6.62 1.01
CA THR A 32 -5.66 -7.34 2.27
C THR A 32 -7.15 -7.64 2.43
N ALA A 33 -7.44 -8.57 3.34
CA ALA A 33 -8.80 -8.87 3.76
C ALA A 33 -8.82 -9.03 5.29
N THR A 34 -9.76 -8.36 5.95
CA THR A 34 -9.91 -8.39 7.41
C THR A 34 -10.73 -9.59 7.91
N GLY A 35 -11.37 -10.34 6.99
CA GLY A 35 -12.27 -11.47 7.31
C GLY A 35 -11.65 -12.86 7.24
N CYS A 36 -10.43 -13.00 6.72
CA CYS A 36 -9.67 -14.24 6.78
C CYS A 36 -8.62 -14.10 7.87
N GLY A 37 -8.33 -15.16 8.63
CA GLY A 37 -7.32 -15.22 9.71
C GLY A 37 -5.86 -15.01 9.27
N LEU A 38 -5.65 -14.11 8.32
CA LEU A 38 -4.43 -13.63 7.70
C LEU A 38 -3.82 -12.45 8.46
N THR A 39 -4.33 -12.11 9.64
CA THR A 39 -3.72 -11.15 10.58
C THR A 39 -2.20 -11.35 10.78
N PRO A 40 -1.64 -12.59 10.79
CA PRO A 40 -0.20 -12.78 10.97
C PRO A 40 0.67 -12.07 9.93
N GLN A 41 0.18 -11.83 8.70
CA GLN A 41 0.99 -11.17 7.68
C GLN A 41 1.23 -9.68 7.95
N TYR A 42 0.37 -9.02 8.74
CA TYR A 42 0.58 -7.62 9.13
C TYR A 42 1.86 -7.43 9.95
N GLN A 43 2.24 -8.43 10.75
CA GLN A 43 3.50 -8.37 11.50
C GLN A 43 4.70 -8.29 10.56
N GLY A 44 4.76 -9.15 9.53
CA GLY A 44 5.84 -9.12 8.55
C GLY A 44 5.87 -7.82 7.73
N LEU A 45 4.69 -7.28 7.39
CA LEU A 45 4.59 -6.00 6.70
C LEU A 45 5.09 -4.84 7.58
N GLN A 46 4.73 -4.84 8.87
CA GLN A 46 5.22 -3.86 9.83
C GLN A 46 6.74 -3.93 9.99
N GLU A 47 7.31 -5.13 10.15
CA GLU A 47 8.76 -5.33 10.27
C GLU A 47 9.52 -4.85 9.02
N LEU A 48 8.97 -5.06 7.83
CA LEU A 48 9.53 -4.53 6.58
C LEU A 48 9.47 -3.01 6.53
N TYR A 49 8.33 -2.43 6.90
CA TYR A 49 8.14 -0.99 6.89
C TYR A 49 9.08 -0.29 7.85
N GLU A 50 9.16 -0.75 9.11
CA GLU A 50 10.07 -0.24 10.12
C GLU A 50 11.54 -0.28 9.67
N ARG A 51 11.94 -1.31 8.92
CA ARG A 51 13.31 -1.49 8.44
C ARG A 51 13.68 -0.54 7.30
N TYR A 52 12.74 -0.19 6.43
CA TYR A 52 13.05 0.45 5.15
C TYR A 52 12.37 1.79 4.90
N GLN A 53 11.41 2.24 5.72
CA GLN A 53 10.67 3.50 5.48
C GLN A 53 11.60 4.70 5.28
N ASP A 54 12.65 4.82 6.10
CA ASP A 54 13.63 5.92 6.05
C ASP A 54 14.54 5.85 4.81
N GLN A 55 14.50 4.75 4.07
CA GLN A 55 15.26 4.51 2.84
C GLN A 55 14.41 4.73 1.57
N GLY A 56 13.23 5.33 1.72
CA GLY A 56 12.32 5.60 0.59
C GLY A 56 11.47 4.39 0.21
N PHE A 57 11.07 3.57 1.17
CA PHE A 57 10.15 2.44 0.98
C PHE A 57 8.77 2.76 1.56
N GLU A 58 7.70 2.35 0.88
CA GLU A 58 6.32 2.52 1.36
C GLU A 58 5.46 1.29 1.07
N ILE A 59 4.51 1.04 1.97
CA ILE A 59 3.49 0.00 1.80
C ILE A 59 2.13 0.66 1.59
N LEU A 60 1.45 0.32 0.50
CA LEU A 60 0.08 0.75 0.22
C LEU A 60 -0.86 -0.46 0.41
N ASP A 61 -1.60 -0.47 1.51
CA ASP A 61 -2.57 -1.52 1.85
C ASP A 61 -3.98 -1.15 1.34
N PHE A 62 -4.53 -1.99 0.46
CA PHE A 62 -5.86 -1.86 -0.12
C PHE A 62 -6.77 -3.02 0.32
N PRO A 63 -7.63 -2.81 1.33
CA PRO A 63 -8.59 -3.82 1.74
C PRO A 63 -9.60 -4.14 0.62
N CYS A 64 -9.83 -5.42 0.34
CA CYS A 64 -10.77 -5.88 -0.67
C CYS A 64 -11.61 -7.06 -0.14
N ASN A 65 -12.90 -7.08 -0.49
CA ASN A 65 -13.87 -8.10 -0.08
C ASN A 65 -14.37 -8.94 -1.29
N GLN A 66 -13.59 -8.98 -2.38
CA GLN A 66 -13.83 -9.85 -3.53
C GLN A 66 -12.96 -11.10 -3.37
N PHE A 67 -13.58 -12.21 -3.03
CA PHE A 67 -12.95 -13.53 -2.91
C PHE A 67 -13.38 -14.44 -4.06
#